data_AF-A0A2N6A5E3-F1
#
_entry.id   AF-A0A2N6A5E3-F1
#
_cell.length_a   1.000
_cell.length_b   1.000
_cell.length_c   1.000
_cell.angle_alpha   90.00
_cell.angle_beta   90.00
_cell.angle_gamma   90.00
#
_symmetry.space_group_name_H-M   'P 1'
#
loop_
_entity.id
_entity.type
_entity.pdbx_description
1 polymer ?
#
loop_
_entity_poly.entity_id
_entity_poly.type
_entity_poly.pdbx_seq_one_letter_code
_entity_poly.pdbx_strand_id
1 'polypeptide(L)' 'MKSSIQKLMWNNVGIIRKEENMKKTLEELNKYNIELKEILNDGINKEILELKNLHTVAKLITQSALDRKESVGTHFLVT' A
#
# COMPACT_ATOMS: atom_id res chain seq x y z
N MET A 1 1.46 -7.79 9.79
CA MET A 1 1.36 -7.28 8.40
C MET A 1 0.05 -6.53 8.12
N LYS A 2 -1.14 -7.12 8.34
CA LYS A 2 -2.45 -6.44 8.09
C LYS A 2 -2.55 -5.04 8.71
N SER A 3 -2.31 -4.93 10.02
CA SER A 3 -2.35 -3.65 10.75
C SER A 3 -1.26 -2.66 10.29
N SER A 4 -0.09 -3.16 9.89
CA SER A 4 0.99 -2.34 9.33
C SER A 4 0.60 -1.72 7.99
N ILE A 5 0.00 -2.51 7.10
CA ILE A 5 -0.54 -2.01 5.82
C ILE A 5 -1.60 -0.93 6.07
N GLN A 6 -2.53 -1.17 7.00
CA GLN A 6 -3.57 -0.19 7.35
C GLN A 6 -2.95 1.13 7.84
N LYS A 7 -1.94 1.07 8.71
CA LYS A 7 -1.22 2.26 9.21
C LYS A 7 -0.47 2.99 8.09
N LEU A 8 0.22 2.27 7.20
CA LEU A 8 0.89 2.86 6.05
C LEU A 8 -0.09 3.63 5.16
N MET A 9 -1.20 2.98 4.80
CA MET A 9 -2.23 3.61 3.95
C MET A 9 -2.86 4.82 4.62
N TRP A 10 -3.20 4.72 5.91
CA TRP A 10 -3.79 5.82 6.68
C TRP A 10 -2.86 7.04 6.77
N ASN A 11 -1.58 6.79 7.06
CA ASN A 11 -0.63 7.87 7.33
C ASN A 11 -0.09 8.54 6.06
N ASN A 12 0.06 7.79 4.97
CA ASN A 12 0.83 8.25 3.79
C ASN A 12 0.01 8.31 2.50
N VAL A 13 -1.12 7.62 2.43
CA VAL A 13 -1.93 7.47 1.20
C VAL A 13 -3.41 7.82 1.49
N GLY A 14 -3.63 8.73 2.43
CA GLY A 14 -4.95 9.26 2.80
C GLY A 14 -5.43 10.39 1.86
N ILE A 15 -6.14 11.37 2.42
CA ILE A 15 -6.59 12.56 1.67
C ILE A 15 -5.40 13.43 1.29
N ILE A 16 -4.56 13.76 2.28
CA ILE A 16 -3.35 14.56 2.13
C ILE A 16 -2.21 13.63 1.76
N ARG A 17 -1.53 13.93 0.65
CA ARG A 17 -0.51 13.07 0.05
C ARG A 17 0.74 13.87 -0.24
N LYS A 18 1.90 13.31 0.11
CA LYS A 18 3.21 13.85 -0.26
C LYS A 18 3.97 12.80 -1.03
N GLU A 19 4.58 13.18 -2.15
CA GLU A 19 5.25 12.22 -3.06
C GLU A 19 6.30 11.37 -2.33
N GLU A 20 7.11 11.98 -1.47
CA GLU A 20 8.13 11.27 -0.70
C GLU A 20 7.55 10.17 0.22
N ASN A 21 6.39 10.42 0.84
CA ASN A 21 5.75 9.48 1.76
C ASN A 21 5.09 8.33 1.00
N MET A 22 4.52 8.62 -0.16
CA MET A 22 3.97 7.59 -1.03
C MET A 22 5.07 6.69 -1.62
N LYS A 23 6.22 7.26 -2.01
CA LYS A 23 7.40 6.48 -2.45
C LYS A 23 7.89 5.54 -1.36
N LYS A 24 8.10 6.06 -0.14
CA LYS A 24 8.45 5.23 1.04
C LYS A 24 7.42 4.15 1.32
N THR A 25 6.14 4.47 1.20
CA THR A 25 5.06 3.48 1.38
C THR A 25 5.11 2.38 0.35
N LEU A 26 5.37 2.72 -0.91
CA LEU A 26 5.51 1.73 -1.99
C LEU A 26 6.73 0.82 -1.76
N GLU A 27 7.85 1.38 -1.28
CA GLU A 27 9.03 0.61 -0.90
C GLU A 27 8.71 -0.39 0.23
N GLU A 28 8.03 0.04 1.29
CA GLU A 28 7.59 -0.85 2.38
C GLU A 28 6.62 -1.93 1.90
N LEU A 29 5.65 -1.57 1.06
CA LEU A 29 4.75 -2.57 0.45
C LEU A 29 5.51 -3.55 -0.46
N ASN A 30 6.59 -3.13 -1.12
CA ASN A 30 7.43 -4.04 -1.90
C ASN A 30 8.20 -5.03 -1.02
N LYS A 31 8.65 -4.62 0.18
CA LYS A 31 9.24 -5.54 1.17
C LYS A 31 8.23 -6.58 1.64
N TYR A 32 7.01 -6.14 1.99
CA TYR A 32 5.93 -7.06 2.37
C TYR A 32 5.56 -8.05 1.28
N ASN A 33 5.77 -7.71 0.00
CA ASN A 33 5.53 -8.65 -1.10
C ASN A 33 6.48 -9.86 -1.06
N ILE A 34 7.70 -9.69 -0.54
CA ILE A 34 8.67 -10.77 -0.38
C ILE A 34 8.22 -11.66 0.78
N GLU A 35 7.97 -11.08 1.94
CA GLU A 35 7.46 -11.80 3.13
C GLU A 35 6.15 -12.55 2.85
N LEU A 36 5.23 -11.94 2.11
CA LEU A 36 3.94 -12.56 1.76
C LEU A 36 4.12 -13.78 0.84
N LYS A 37 5.12 -13.77 -0.06
CA LYS A 37 5.42 -14.93 -0.90
C LYS A 37 5.94 -16.11 -0.07
N GLU A 38 6.75 -15.84 0.95
CA GLU A 38 7.23 -16.86 1.88
C GLU A 38 6.06 -17.49 2.65
N ILE A 39 5.17 -16.66 3.21
CA ILE A 39 3.96 -17.11 3.92
C ILE A 39 3.06 -17.97 3.02
N LEU A 40 2.91 -17.61 1.74
CA LEU A 40 2.11 -18.38 0.78
C LEU A 40 2.70 -19.76 0.46
N ASN A 41 4.02 -19.93 0.58
CA ASN A 41 4.67 -21.22 0.37
C ASN A 41 4.41 -22.20 1.51
N ASP A 42 4.17 -21.70 2.73
CA ASP A 42 3.89 -22.51 3.92
C ASP A 42 2.44 -23.03 3.98
N GLY A 43 1.58 -22.55 3.07
CA GLY A 43 0.21 -23.03 2.91
C GLY A 43 -0.77 -21.91 2.58
N ILE A 44 -1.99 -22.31 2.20
CA ILE A 44 -3.07 -21.37 1.85
C ILE A 44 -4.22 -21.56 2.84
N ASN A 45 -4.65 -20.45 3.43
CA ASN A 45 -5.90 -20.35 4.17
C ASN A 45 -6.58 -19.01 3.86
N LYS A 46 -7.77 -18.82 4.42
CA LYS A 46 -8.59 -17.63 4.18
C LYS A 46 -7.86 -16.35 4.59
N GLU A 47 -7.24 -16.33 5.76
CA GLU A 47 -6.56 -15.16 6.33
C GLU A 47 -5.36 -14.74 5.47
N ILE A 48 -4.62 -15.70 4.93
CA ILE A 48 -3.49 -15.45 4.01
C ILE A 48 -3.98 -14.85 2.69
N LEU A 49 -5.09 -15.37 2.13
CA LEU A 49 -5.68 -14.83 0.91
C LEU A 49 -6.23 -13.41 1.11
N GLU A 50 -6.87 -13.14 2.23
CA GLU A 50 -7.34 -11.80 2.60
C GLU A 50 -6.16 -10.82 2.74
N LEU A 51 -5.06 -11.26 3.37
CA LEU A 51 -3.85 -10.45 3.50
C LEU A 51 -3.21 -10.15 2.13
N LYS A 52 -3.14 -11.14 1.24
CA LYS A 52 -2.66 -10.97 -0.14
C LYS A 52 -3.49 -9.95 -0.91
N ASN A 53 -4.81 -10.04 -0.82
CA ASN A 53 -5.71 -9.12 -1.51
C ASN A 53 -5.57 -7.70 -0.96
N LEU A 54 -5.51 -7.54 0.37
CA LEU A 54 -5.31 -6.24 1.01
C LEU A 54 -3.99 -5.60 0.57
N HIS A 55 -2.90 -6.37 0.57
CA HIS A 55 -1.59 -5.92 0.11
C HIS A 55 -1.60 -5.49 -1.36
N THR A 56 -2.24 -6.28 -2.22
CA THR A 56 -2.36 -5.98 -3.66
C THR A 56 -3.09 -4.66 -3.88
N VAL A 57 -4.24 -4.46 -3.22
CA VAL A 57 -5.02 -3.22 -3.33
C VAL A 57 -4.21 -2.02 -2.80
N ALA A 58 -3.51 -2.17 -1.68
CA ALA A 58 -2.66 -1.11 -1.12
C ALA A 58 -1.58 -0.66 -2.11
N LYS A 59 -0.92 -1.60 -2.81
CA LYS A 59 0.08 -1.29 -3.84
C LYS A 59 -0.52 -0.55 -5.02
N LEU A 60 -1.66 -1.03 -5.53
CA LEU A 60 -2.34 -0.42 -6.68
C LEU A 60 -2.76 1.02 -6.38
N ILE A 61 -3.35 1.26 -5.21
CA ILE A 61 -3.74 2.61 -4.78
C ILE A 61 -2.52 3.52 -4.65
N THR A 62 -1.45 3.03 -4.02
CA THR A 62 -0.22 3.83 -3.81
C THR A 62 0.44 4.19 -5.14
N GLN A 63 0.55 3.23 -6.06
CA GLN A 63 1.11 3.47 -7.39
C GLN A 63 0.26 4.46 -8.19
N SER A 64 -1.06 4.25 -8.23
CA SER A 64 -1.98 5.18 -8.90
C SER A 64 -1.90 6.60 -8.32
N ALA A 65 -1.74 6.72 -7.00
CA ALA A 65 -1.56 8.00 -6.33
C ALA A 65 -0.21 8.68 -6.67
N LEU A 66 0.86 7.91 -6.88
CA LEU A 66 2.16 8.43 -7.32
C LEU A 66 2.14 8.90 -8.77
N ASP A 67 1.44 8.17 -9.63
CA ASP A 67 1.35 8.46 -11.06
C ASP A 67 0.52 9.72 -11.33
N ARG A 68 -0.43 10.05 -10.44
CA ARG A 68 -1.21 11.28 -10.52
C ARG A 68 -0.41 12.47 -9.98
N LYS A 69 -0.19 13.48 -10.82
CA LYS A 69 0.59 14.70 -10.50
C LYS A 69 -0.25 15.95 -10.26
N GLU A 70 -1.56 15.78 -10.13
CA GLU A 70 -2.54 16.86 -9.98
C GLU A 70 -3.47 16.62 -8.80
N SER A 71 -3.86 17.68 -8.11
CA SER A 71 -4.85 17.62 -7.03
C SER A 71 -6.28 17.71 -7.57
N VAL A 72 -7.04 16.63 -7.47
CA VAL A 72 -8.43 16.54 -7.95
C VAL A 72 -9.30 15.79 -6.95
N GLY A 73 -10.40 16.41 -6.53
CA GLY A 73 -11.34 15.80 -5.58
C GLY A 73 -10.66 15.44 -4.25
N THR A 74 -10.73 14.17 -3.86
CA THR A 74 -10.14 13.66 -2.60
C THR A 74 -8.64 13.34 -2.71
N HIS A 75 -8.03 13.52 -3.89
CA HIS A 75 -6.60 13.41 -4.07
C HIS A 75 -5.97 14.79 -3.92
N PHE A 76 -5.36 15.07 -2.75
CA PHE A 76 -4.69 16.34 -2.47
C PHE A 76 -3.18 16.14 -2.32
N LEU A 77 -2.41 16.62 -3.28
CA LEU A 77 -0.96 16.63 -3.24
C LEU A 77 -0.44 17.87 -2.51
N VAL A 78 0.42 17.65 -1.53
CA VAL A 78 1.26 18.67 -0.92
C VAL A 78 2.57 18.67 -1.69
N THR A 79 2.77 19.72 -2.50
CA THR A 79 4.05 20.08 -3.12
C THR A 79 5.08 20.48 -2.09
#